data_AF-A0A482UGI0-F1
#
_entry.id   AF-A0A482UGI0-F1
#
_cell.length_a   1.000
_cell.length_b   1.000
_cell.length_c   1.000
_cell.angle_alpha   90.00
_cell.angle_beta   90.00
_cell.angle_gamma   90.00
#
_symmetry.space_group_name_H-M   'P 1'
#
loop_
_entity.id
_entity.type
_entity.pdbx_description
1 polymer ?
#
loop_
_entity_poly.entity_id
_entity_poly.type
_entity_poly.pdbx_seq_one_letter_code
_entity_poly.pdbx_strand_id
1 'polypeptide(L)' 'MLALHKQIQHSLQAEVFLQELEEEFEDSHGNVLTKKTYEDLARQGLL' A
#
# COMPACT_ATOMS: atom_id res chain seq x y z
N MET A 1 -26.82 13.55 14.54
CA MET A 1 -26.01 12.65 15.39
C MET A 1 -25.44 11.41 14.68
N LEU A 2 -25.87 11.03 13.46
CA LEU A 2 -25.28 9.87 12.75
C LEU A 2 -24.15 10.21 11.75
N ALA A 3 -24.07 11.45 11.27
CA ALA A 3 -23.09 11.84 10.25
C ALA A 3 -21.65 11.79 10.77
N LEU A 4 -21.42 12.31 11.98
CA LEU A 4 -20.10 12.31 12.61
C LEU A 4 -19.59 10.89 12.89
N HIS A 5 -20.47 10.00 13.37
CA HIS A 5 -20.12 8.61 13.63
C HIS A 5 -19.68 7.89 12.36
N LYS A 6 -20.41 8.06 11.24
CA LYS A 6 -20.01 7.49 9.95
C LYS A 6 -18.68 8.06 9.47
N GLN A 7 -18.47 9.37 9.64
CA GLN A 7 -17.24 10.02 9.22
C GLN A 7 -16.03 9.50 10.00
N ILE A 8 -16.15 9.32 11.31
CA ILE A 8 -15.12 8.70 12.15
C ILE A 8 -14.85 7.24 11.77
N GLN A 9 -15.90 6.46 11.46
CA GLN A 9 -15.72 5.08 11.02
C GLN A 9 -15.00 4.96 9.68
N HIS A 10 -15.28 5.86 8.74
CA HIS A 10 -14.57 5.93 7.46
C HIS A 10 -13.08 6.30 7.65
N SER A 11 -12.78 7.23 8.54
CA SER A 11 -11.39 7.60 8.87
C SER A 11 -10.64 6.45 9.52
N LEU A 12 -11.26 5.74 10.47
CA LEU A 12 -10.66 4.57 11.12
C LEU A 12 -10.46 3.40 10.15
N GLN A 13 -11.38 3.18 9.20
CA GLN A 13 -11.19 2.14 8.17
C GLN A 13 -10.06 2.48 7.20
N ALA A 14 -9.85 3.76 6.89
CA ALA A 14 -8.72 4.20 6.07
C ALA A 14 -7.37 4.03 6.80
N GLU A 15 -7.38 4.05 8.14
CA GLU A 15 -6.21 3.81 8.99
C GLU A 15 -5.98 2.32 9.32
N VAL A 16 -6.84 1.42 8.83
CA VAL A 16 -6.56 -0.02 8.90
C VAL A 16 -5.40 -0.29 7.96
N PHE A 17 -4.20 -0.30 8.52
CA PHE A 17 -2.96 -0.73 7.90
C PHE A 17 -3.18 -2.12 7.29
N LEU A 18 -3.49 -2.16 6.00
CA LEU A 18 -3.64 -3.38 5.24
C LEU A 18 -2.23 -3.81 4.86
N GLN A 19 -1.62 -4.58 5.74
CA GLN A 19 -0.27 -5.12 5.60
C GLN A 19 -0.07 -5.91 4.29
N GLU A 20 -1.16 -6.42 3.70
CA GLU A 20 -1.17 -7.08 2.38
C GLU A 20 -1.17 -6.09 1.19
N LEU A 21 -1.57 -4.83 1.42
CA LEU A 21 -1.58 -3.74 0.45
C LEU A 21 -0.28 -2.92 0.47
N GLU A 22 0.34 -2.79 1.64
CA GLU A 22 1.61 -2.06 1.86
C GLU A 22 2.81 -3.01 1.98
N GLU A 23 2.78 -4.14 1.26
CA GLU A 23 3.95 -5.01 1.13
C GLU A 23 5.02 -4.28 0.28
N GLU A 24 6.09 -3.88 0.95
CA GLU A 24 7.24 -3.18 0.38
C GLU A 24 8.34 -4.20 0.01
N PHE A 25 8.76 -4.19 -1.25
CA PHE A 25 9.79 -5.05 -1.81
C PHE A 25 11.06 -4.26 -2.07
N GLU A 26 12.20 -4.82 -1.67
CA GLU A 26 13.52 -4.24 -1.94
C GLU A 26 14.05 -4.75 -3.28
N ASP A 27 14.49 -3.83 -4.15
CA ASP A 27 15.19 -4.20 -5.38
C ASP A 27 16.68 -4.49 -5.15
N SER A 28 17.36 -4.95 -6.20
CA SER A 28 18.79 -5.26 -6.21
C SER A 28 19.71 -4.07 -5.88
N HIS A 29 19.17 -2.85 -5.90
CA HIS A 29 19.88 -1.60 -5.64
C HIS A 29 19.55 -1.00 -4.26
N GLY A 30 18.68 -1.67 -3.47
CA GLY A 30 18.26 -1.22 -2.15
C GLY A 30 17.12 -0.19 -2.16
N ASN A 31 16.39 -0.05 -3.28
CA ASN A 31 15.20 0.79 -3.34
C ASN A 31 14.00 0.03 -2.80
N VAL A 32 13.21 0.70 -1.97
CA VAL A 32 11.97 0.18 -1.41
C VAL A 32 10.82 0.52 -2.36
N LEU A 33 10.15 -0.51 -2.87
CA LEU A 33 9.13 -0.42 -3.89
C LEU A 33 7.82 -1.03 -3.38
N THR A 34 6.69 -0.42 -3.72
CA THR A 34 5.40 -1.07 -3.50
C THR A 34 5.30 -2.31 -4.40
N LYS A 35 4.58 -3.35 -3.95
CA LYS A 35 4.31 -4.59 -4.72
C LYS A 35 4.02 -4.37 -6.19
N LYS A 36 3.12 -3.42 -6.50
CA LYS A 36 2.74 -3.09 -7.88
C LYS A 36 3.94 -2.60 -8.69
N THR A 37 4.74 -1.72 -8.11
CA THR A 37 5.91 -1.14 -8.78
C THR A 37 6.97 -2.21 -9.01
N TYR A 38 7.20 -3.07 -8.02
CA TYR A 38 8.10 -4.22 -8.13
C TYR A 38 7.66 -5.19 -9.25
N GLU A 39 6.39 -5.59 -9.29
CA GLU A 39 5.86 -6.47 -10.34
C GLU A 39 5.91 -5.83 -11.74
N ASP A 40 5.65 -4.53 -11.85
CA ASP A 40 5.74 -3.81 -13.11
C ASP A 40 7.20 -3.67 -13.57
N LEU A 41 8.16 -3.46 -12.67
CA LEU A 41 9.61 -3.46 -12.97
C LEU A 41 10.08 -4.87 -13.38
N ALA A 42 9.63 -5.92 -12.69
CA ALA A 42 9.89 -7.31 -13.02
C ALA A 42 9.42 -7.64 -14.45
N ARG A 43 8.19 -7.21 -14.79
CA ARG A 43 7.60 -7.43 -16.12
C ARG A 43 8.36 -6.69 -17.22
N GLN A 44 8.93 -5.52 -16.91
CA GLN A 44 9.77 -4.75 -17.82
C GLN A 44 11.21 -5.28 -17.92
N GLY A 45 11.62 -6.20 -17.03
CA GLY A 45 12.98 -6.73 -16.97
C GLY A 45 13.99 -5.75 -16.36
N LEU A 46 13.53 -4.87 -15.47
CA LEU A 46 14.30 -3.77 -14.87
C LEU A 46 14.66 -4.00 -13.38
N LEU A 47 14.43 -5.21 -12.84
CA LEU A 47 14.83 -5.63 -11.48
C LEU A 47 16.20 -6.31 -11.45
#